data_AF-A0A6G0VYT4-F1
#
_entry.id   AF-A0A6G0VYT4-F1
#
_cell.length_a   1.000
_cell.length_b   1.000
_cell.length_c   1.000
_cell.angle_alpha   90.00
_cell.angle_beta   90.00
_cell.angle_gamma   90.00
#
_symmetry.space_group_name_H-M   'P 1'
#
loop_
_entity.id
_entity.type
_entity.pdbx_description
1 polymer ?
#
loop_
_entity_poly.entity_id
_entity_poly.type
_entity_poly.pdbx_seq_one_letter_code
_entity_poly.pdbx_strand_id
1 'polypeptide(L)'
;MLFKHNFQINDDVVTKKHLISFYNYDNKCNLRLAPNLTYAHIYPGQFEKVRVYLATQVFSGTVAAGISIDLVFVMLPPCAQFIIDFISDIDKLFDIFNFSDIPNRNDFNRPFKNTETQINHLNEMEEVFKQLQYVIHKYNGTDESNRMNLINGWLNSIVILKTL
;
A
#
# COMPACT_ATOMS: atom_id res chain seq x y z
N MET A 1 2.04 7.73 -6.52
CA MET A 1 1.61 6.64 -7.42
C MET A 1 0.09 6.43 -7.32
N LEU A 2 -0.43 5.88 -6.22
CA LEU A 2 -1.87 5.63 -5.98
C LEU A 2 -2.74 6.91 -5.94
N PHE A 3 -2.15 8.06 -5.59
CA PHE A 3 -2.92 9.31 -5.52
C PHE A 3 -3.27 9.92 -6.88
N LYS A 4 -2.48 9.59 -7.92
CA LYS A 4 -2.62 10.07 -9.31
C LYS A 4 -3.19 9.01 -10.27
N HIS A 5 -3.00 7.73 -9.96
CA HIS A 5 -3.41 6.61 -10.81
C HIS A 5 -4.30 5.63 -10.05
N ASN A 6 -5.18 4.94 -10.77
CA ASN A 6 -5.76 3.69 -10.30
C ASN A 6 -4.87 2.55 -10.80
N PHE A 7 -4.74 1.50 -10.00
CA PHE A 7 -4.06 0.29 -10.43
C PHE A 7 -5.10 -0.77 -10.75
N GLN A 8 -4.96 -1.40 -11.90
CA GLN A 8 -5.69 -2.60 -12.24
C GLN A 8 -4.73 -3.78 -12.07
N ILE A 9 -5.04 -4.65 -11.12
CA ILE A 9 -4.30 -5.86 -10.81
C ILE A 9 -5.27 -7.01 -11.10
N ASN A 10 -5.00 -7.76 -12.17
CA ASN A 10 -5.99 -8.66 -12.78
C ASN A 10 -7.30 -7.91 -13.13
N ASP A 11 -8.43 -8.37 -12.57
CA ASP A 11 -9.76 -7.76 -12.74
C ASP A 11 -10.10 -6.74 -11.63
N ASP A 12 -9.22 -6.61 -10.63
CA ASP A 12 -9.46 -5.80 -9.44
C ASP A 12 -8.86 -4.40 -9.58
N VAL A 13 -9.60 -3.40 -9.11
CA VAL A 13 -9.20 -1.99 -9.20
C VAL A 13 -8.86 -1.43 -7.83
N VAL A 14 -7.57 -1.19 -7.61
CA VAL A 14 -7.08 -0.49 -6.42
C VAL A 14 -7.20 1.01 -6.64
N THR A 15 -8.07 1.64 -5.85
CA THR A 15 -8.33 3.07 -5.95
C THR A 15 -8.38 3.76 -4.59
N LYS A 16 -7.83 4.98 -4.53
CA LYS A 16 -7.85 5.81 -3.31
C LYS A 16 -9.26 6.18 -2.82
N LYS A 17 -10.33 5.92 -3.58
CA LYS A 17 -11.70 6.33 -3.20
C LYS A 17 -12.08 5.76 -1.84
N HIS A 18 -11.83 4.48 -1.60
CA HIS A 18 -12.13 3.83 -0.32
C HIS A 18 -11.28 4.42 0.82
N LEU A 19 -9.99 4.70 0.57
CA LEU A 19 -9.12 5.39 1.54
C LEU A 19 -9.64 6.79 1.90
N ILE A 20 -10.14 7.55 0.93
CA ILE A 20 -10.74 8.88 1.17
C ILE A 20 -12.01 8.75 2.01
N SER A 21 -12.89 7.80 1.68
CA SER A 21 -14.12 7.56 2.43
C SER A 21 -13.83 7.19 3.89
N PHE A 22 -12.91 6.24 4.11
CA PHE A 22 -12.43 5.85 5.43
C PHE A 22 -11.90 7.07 6.20
N TYR A 23 -10.97 7.84 5.61
CA TYR A 23 -10.43 9.04 6.25
C TYR A 23 -11.52 10.06 6.64
N ASN A 24 -12.47 10.33 5.74
CA ASN A 24 -13.52 11.31 5.99
C ASN A 24 -14.46 10.91 7.13
N TYR A 25 -14.65 9.60 7.33
CA TYR A 25 -15.43 9.05 8.44
C TYR A 25 -14.60 9.06 9.73
N ASP A 26 -13.43 8.40 9.72
CA ASP A 26 -12.53 8.27 10.86
C ASP A 26 -12.14 9.63 11.46
N ASN A 27 -11.87 10.63 10.63
CA ASN A 27 -11.46 11.97 11.08
C ASN A 27 -12.58 12.74 11.82
N LYS A 28 -13.82 12.25 11.81
CA LYS A 28 -14.94 12.80 12.59
C LYS A 28 -15.19 12.04 13.89
N CYS A 29 -14.57 10.87 14.06
CA CYS A 29 -14.75 10.05 15.25
C CYS A 29 -13.90 10.60 16.41
N ASN A 30 -14.46 10.58 17.62
CA ASN A 30 -13.72 10.93 18.83
C ASN A 30 -12.57 9.94 19.11
N LEU A 31 -12.81 8.66 18.79
CA LEU A 31 -11.82 7.59 18.85
C LEU A 31 -11.52 7.15 17.42
N ARG A 32 -10.35 7.51 16.94
CA ARG A 32 -9.90 7.25 15.57
C ARG A 32 -9.21 5.90 15.46
N LEU A 33 -9.55 5.13 14.43
CA LEU A 33 -8.92 3.87 14.03
C LEU A 33 -7.54 4.10 13.42
N ALA A 34 -7.36 5.20 12.65
CA ALA A 34 -6.09 5.57 12.05
C ALA A 34 -5.69 7.01 12.43
N PRO A 35 -5.33 7.26 13.72
CA PRO A 35 -5.11 8.62 14.23
C PRO A 35 -3.96 9.37 13.53
N ASN A 36 -2.95 8.64 13.02
CA ASN A 36 -1.81 9.23 12.30
C ASN A 36 -2.18 9.71 10.89
N LEU A 37 -3.30 9.25 10.33
CA LEU A 37 -3.75 9.67 9.01
C LEU A 37 -4.31 11.09 9.12
N THR A 38 -3.73 12.03 8.38
CA THR A 38 -4.14 13.45 8.39
C THR A 38 -4.49 13.94 6.99
N TYR A 39 -5.00 15.16 6.89
CA TYR A 39 -5.32 15.79 5.60
C TYR A 39 -4.14 15.74 4.61
N ALA A 40 -2.92 16.00 5.11
CA ALA A 40 -1.70 15.98 4.30
C ALA A 40 -1.38 14.62 3.67
N HIS A 41 -1.91 13.53 4.23
CA HIS A 41 -1.75 12.18 3.68
C HIS A 41 -2.67 11.96 2.48
N ILE A 42 -3.90 12.46 2.57
CA ILE A 42 -4.94 12.25 1.55
C ILE A 42 -4.83 13.27 0.41
N TYR A 43 -4.49 14.50 0.77
CA TYR A 43 -4.39 15.65 -0.12
C TYR A 43 -3.01 16.31 0.02
N PRO A 44 -1.91 15.62 -0.37
CA PRO A 44 -0.57 16.15 -0.24
C PRO A 44 -0.35 17.33 -1.20
N GLY A 45 0.14 18.45 -0.66
CA GLY A 45 0.65 19.58 -1.43
C GLY A 45 2.02 19.29 -2.06
N GLN A 46 2.69 20.33 -2.55
CA GLN A 46 3.95 20.18 -3.30
C GLN A 46 5.07 19.59 -2.43
N PHE A 47 5.20 20.08 -1.19
CA PHE A 47 6.24 19.68 -0.25
C PHE A 47 5.88 18.39 0.49
N GLU A 48 4.60 18.08 0.65
CA GLU A 48 4.16 16.81 1.24
C GLU A 48 4.47 15.62 0.34
N LYS A 49 4.40 15.79 -0.99
CA LYS A 49 4.64 14.70 -1.96
C LYS A 49 6.02 14.05 -1.86
N VAL A 50 7.03 14.76 -1.33
CA VAL A 50 8.39 14.24 -1.16
C VAL A 50 8.63 13.63 0.22
N ARG A 51 7.68 13.73 1.15
CA ARG A 51 7.81 13.21 2.51
C ARG A 51 7.43 11.74 2.54
N VAL A 52 8.45 10.87 2.53
CA VAL A 52 8.28 9.41 2.57
C VAL A 52 7.42 8.97 3.76
N TYR A 53 7.56 9.59 4.92
CA TYR A 53 6.77 9.23 6.10
C TYR A 53 5.26 9.37 5.89
N LEU A 54 4.80 10.34 5.09
CA LEU A 54 3.38 10.50 4.79
C LEU A 54 2.89 9.34 3.90
N ALA A 55 3.73 8.88 2.96
CA ALA A 55 3.40 7.73 2.14
C ALA A 55 3.38 6.45 2.97
N THR A 56 4.37 6.21 3.83
CA THR A 56 4.43 5.00 4.67
C THR A 56 3.27 4.94 5.64
N GLN A 57 2.85 6.06 6.23
CA GLN A 57 1.68 6.10 7.11
C GLN A 57 0.36 5.79 6.36
N VAL A 58 0.21 6.21 5.10
CA VAL A 58 -0.92 5.80 4.25
C VAL A 58 -0.92 4.29 4.02
N PHE A 59 0.24 3.72 3.75
CA PHE A 59 0.41 2.30 3.46
C PHE A 59 0.67 1.44 4.70
N SER A 60 0.20 1.86 5.87
CA SER A 60 0.46 1.14 7.13
C SER A 60 -0.58 0.08 7.44
N GLY A 61 -0.18 -0.97 8.17
CA GLY A 61 -1.09 -2.00 8.67
C GLY A 61 -2.23 -1.45 9.54
N THR A 62 -2.03 -0.34 10.25
CA THR A 62 -3.11 0.35 11.00
C THR A 62 -4.18 0.91 10.08
N VAL A 63 -3.80 1.48 8.93
CA VAL A 63 -4.78 1.97 7.94
C VAL A 63 -5.52 0.79 7.29
N ALA A 64 -4.83 -0.28 6.92
CA ALA A 64 -5.48 -1.50 6.42
C ALA A 64 -6.49 -2.07 7.42
N ALA A 65 -6.11 -2.18 8.70
CA ALA A 65 -7.00 -2.65 9.76
C ALA A 65 -8.22 -1.74 9.95
N GLY A 66 -8.03 -0.41 9.91
CA GLY A 66 -9.13 0.56 9.99
C GLY A 66 -10.13 0.42 8.84
N ILE A 67 -9.64 0.30 7.60
CA ILE A 67 -10.50 0.10 6.42
C ILE A 67 -11.21 -1.26 6.48
N SER A 68 -10.55 -2.31 7.00
CA SER A 68 -11.14 -3.64 7.21
C SER A 68 -12.31 -3.60 8.19
N ILE A 69 -12.21 -2.81 9.26
CA ILE A 69 -13.32 -2.58 10.19
C ILE A 69 -14.52 -1.93 9.47
N ASP A 70 -14.29 -0.89 8.67
CA ASP A 70 -15.34 -0.24 7.89
C ASP A 70 -16.00 -1.21 6.88
N LEU A 71 -15.22 -2.13 6.30
CA LEU A 71 -15.75 -3.18 5.41
C LEU A 71 -16.65 -4.16 6.18
N VAL A 72 -16.22 -4.63 7.36
CA VAL A 72 -16.99 -5.56 8.21
C VAL A 72 -18.32 -4.94 8.66
N PHE A 73 -18.31 -3.65 9.00
CA PHE A 73 -19.53 -2.92 9.36
C PHE A 73 -20.36 -2.44 8.16
N VAL A 74 -20.01 -2.90 6.94
CA VAL A 74 -20.74 -2.59 5.69
C VAL A 74 -20.80 -1.08 5.39
N MET A 75 -19.82 -0.32 5.88
CA MET A 75 -19.63 1.10 5.56
C MET A 75 -18.91 1.28 4.21
N LEU A 76 -18.23 0.24 3.74
CA LEU A 76 -17.56 0.17 2.45
C LEU A 76 -18.06 -1.04 1.64
N PRO A 77 -18.08 -0.95 0.29
CA PRO A 77 -18.47 -2.06 -0.56
C PRO A 77 -17.41 -3.19 -0.52
N PRO A 78 -17.79 -4.44 -0.87
CA PRO A 78 -16.86 -5.58 -0.91
C PRO A 78 -15.58 -5.35 -1.73
N CYS A 79 -15.63 -4.54 -2.79
CA CYS A 79 -14.45 -4.19 -3.59
C CYS A 79 -13.40 -3.35 -2.82
N ALA A 80 -13.71 -2.85 -1.62
CA ALA A 80 -12.72 -2.22 -0.76
C ALA A 80 -11.69 -3.23 -0.20
N GLN A 81 -11.98 -4.54 -0.25
CA GLN A 81 -11.02 -5.59 0.13
C GLN A 81 -9.69 -5.43 -0.64
N PHE A 82 -9.75 -5.09 -1.92
CA PHE A 82 -8.55 -4.95 -2.76
C PHE A 82 -7.59 -3.84 -2.30
N ILE A 83 -8.11 -2.73 -1.75
CA ILE A 83 -7.22 -1.70 -1.20
C ILE A 83 -6.67 -2.09 0.18
N ILE A 84 -7.41 -2.89 0.96
CA ILE A 84 -6.94 -3.41 2.24
C ILE A 84 -5.75 -4.34 2.00
N ASP A 85 -5.92 -5.30 1.08
CA ASP A 85 -4.88 -6.27 0.72
C ASP A 85 -3.66 -5.55 0.15
N PHE A 86 -3.87 -4.64 -0.82
CA PHE A 86 -2.78 -3.87 -1.41
C PHE A 86 -2.01 -3.03 -0.37
N ILE A 87 -2.68 -2.39 0.59
CA ILE A 87 -2.01 -1.63 1.66
C ILE A 87 -1.22 -2.58 2.55
N SER A 88 -1.83 -3.68 2.99
CA SER A 88 -1.21 -4.69 3.86
C SER A 88 0.05 -5.28 3.22
N ASP A 89 0.00 -5.57 1.92
CA ASP A 89 1.11 -6.23 1.23
C ASP A 89 2.26 -5.27 0.96
N ILE A 90 1.95 -3.99 0.66
CA ILE A 90 2.96 -2.93 0.56
C ILE A 90 3.60 -2.62 1.93
N ASP A 91 2.84 -2.65 3.03
CA ASP A 91 3.35 -2.45 4.40
C ASP A 91 4.42 -3.51 4.72
N LYS A 92 4.05 -4.78 4.58
CA LYS A 92 4.96 -5.92 4.82
C LYS A 92 6.16 -5.87 3.89
N LEU A 93 5.97 -5.54 2.61
CA LEU A 93 7.07 -5.41 1.66
C LEU A 93 8.04 -4.32 2.12
N PHE A 94 7.53 -3.15 2.48
CA PHE A 94 8.34 -2.04 2.99
C PHE A 94 9.09 -2.45 4.26
N ASP A 95 8.45 -3.17 5.18
CA ASP A 95 9.08 -3.66 6.40
C ASP A 95 10.23 -4.64 6.15
N ILE A 96 10.12 -5.52 5.15
CA ILE A 96 11.21 -6.43 4.75
C ILE A 96 12.43 -5.62 4.29
N PHE A 97 12.22 -4.59 3.47
CA PHE A 97 13.30 -3.75 2.95
C PHE A 97 13.84 -2.75 3.99
N ASN A 98 13.03 -2.36 4.97
CA ASN A 98 13.36 -1.39 6.01
C ASN A 98 13.36 -2.03 7.39
N PHE A 99 14.02 -3.19 7.49
CA PHE A 99 14.10 -3.95 8.73
C PHE A 99 14.80 -3.18 9.85
N SER A 100 14.54 -3.60 11.08
CA SER A 100 15.18 -3.07 12.29
C SER A 100 15.77 -4.21 13.12
N ASP A 101 16.93 -3.98 13.72
CA ASP A 101 17.54 -4.90 14.69
C ASP A 101 16.84 -4.83 16.07
N ILE A 102 15.90 -3.90 16.24
CA ILE A 102 15.13 -3.73 17.47
C ILE A 102 14.08 -4.85 17.56
N PRO A 103 14.01 -5.60 18.68
CA PRO A 103 13.01 -6.64 18.86
C PRO A 103 11.59 -6.12 18.62
N ASN A 104 10.94 -6.68 17.60
CA ASN A 104 9.59 -6.35 17.16
C ASN A 104 8.73 -7.63 17.09
N ARG A 105 7.42 -7.47 17.34
CA ARG A 105 6.41 -8.51 17.11
C ARG A 105 6.13 -8.76 15.62
N ASN A 106 6.42 -7.79 14.76
CA ASN A 106 6.30 -7.91 13.32
C ASN A 106 7.48 -8.70 12.75
N ASP A 107 7.21 -9.91 12.27
CA ASP A 107 8.21 -10.81 11.70
C ASP A 107 8.80 -10.26 10.38
N PHE A 108 8.05 -9.44 9.63
CA PHE A 108 8.52 -8.84 8.38
C PHE A 108 9.55 -7.72 8.60
N ASN A 109 9.49 -7.04 9.74
CA ASN A 109 10.42 -5.96 10.09
C ASN A 109 11.73 -6.47 10.73
N ARG A 110 11.91 -7.79 10.85
CA ARG A 110 13.16 -8.40 11.32
C ARG A 110 14.20 -8.43 10.20
N PRO A 111 15.50 -8.52 10.54
CA PRO A 111 16.55 -8.66 9.54
C PRO A 111 16.22 -9.73 8.51
N PHE A 112 16.49 -9.43 7.24
CA PHE A 112 16.27 -10.38 6.17
C PHE A 112 17.17 -11.60 6.40
N LYS A 113 16.54 -12.76 6.57
CA LYS A 113 17.22 -14.04 6.84
C LYS A 113 16.79 -15.13 5.88
N ASN A 114 16.15 -14.74 4.78
CA ASN A 114 15.65 -15.67 3.79
C ASN A 114 14.70 -16.71 4.42
N THR A 115 13.84 -16.26 5.35
CA THR A 115 12.85 -17.14 5.99
C THR A 115 11.73 -17.45 5.00
N GLU A 116 11.05 -18.59 5.19
CA GLU A 116 9.93 -18.98 4.35
C GLU A 116 8.85 -17.88 4.27
N THR A 117 8.51 -17.25 5.40
CA THR A 117 7.55 -16.14 5.45
C THR A 117 7.99 -14.95 4.61
N GLN A 118 9.26 -14.54 4.70
CA GLN A 118 9.79 -13.42 3.91
C GLN A 118 9.80 -13.75 2.42
N ILE A 119 10.25 -14.95 2.04
CA ILE A 119 10.31 -15.39 0.64
C ILE A 119 8.93 -15.54 0.02
N ASN A 120 7.97 -16.12 0.74
CA ASN A 120 6.61 -16.25 0.25
C ASN A 120 6.00 -14.88 -0.02
N HIS A 121 6.15 -13.93 0.90
CA HIS A 121 5.68 -12.55 0.68
C HIS A 121 6.38 -11.85 -0.50
N LEU A 122 7.69 -12.06 -0.66
CA LEU A 122 8.43 -11.52 -1.81
C LEU A 122 8.00 -12.15 -3.14
N ASN A 123 7.60 -13.43 -3.15
CA ASN A 123 7.03 -14.09 -4.33
C ASN A 123 5.63 -13.54 -4.64
N GLU A 124 4.78 -13.38 -3.62
CA GLU A 124 3.46 -12.78 -3.76
C GLU A 124 3.54 -11.37 -4.34
N MET A 125 4.42 -10.52 -3.82
CA MET A 125 4.61 -9.16 -4.33
C MET A 125 5.17 -9.12 -5.75
N GLU A 126 6.05 -10.06 -6.10
CA GLU A 126 6.54 -10.20 -7.48
C GLU A 126 5.36 -10.48 -8.44
N GLU A 127 4.46 -11.37 -8.07
CA GLU A 127 3.26 -11.67 -8.87
C GLU A 127 2.29 -10.49 -8.94
N VAL A 128 2.04 -9.79 -7.82
CA VAL A 128 1.23 -8.56 -7.79
C VAL A 128 1.78 -7.52 -8.77
N PHE A 129 3.10 -7.30 -8.79
CA PHE A 129 3.72 -6.34 -9.68
C PHE A 129 3.71 -6.78 -11.15
N LYS A 130 3.84 -8.08 -11.44
CA LYS A 130 3.68 -8.63 -12.81
C LYS A 130 2.25 -8.53 -13.32
N GLN A 131 1.27 -8.71 -12.43
CA GLN A 131 -0.16 -8.68 -12.74
C GLN A 131 -0.74 -7.26 -12.77
N LEU A 132 0.07 -6.25 -12.48
CA LEU A 132 -0.32 -4.85 -12.57
C LEU A 132 -0.41 -4.44 -14.05
N GLN A 133 -1.56 -4.72 -14.65
CA GLN A 133 -1.82 -4.58 -16.09
C GLN A 133 -1.94 -3.11 -16.51
N TYR A 134 -2.67 -2.32 -15.72
CA TYR A 134 -2.97 -0.93 -16.08
C TYR A 134 -2.72 0.05 -14.95
N VAL A 135 -2.03 1.12 -15.31
CA VAL A 135 -1.85 2.31 -14.49
C VAL A 135 -2.64 3.42 -15.15
N ILE A 136 -3.92 3.54 -14.79
CA ILE A 136 -4.81 4.50 -15.43
C ILE A 136 -4.72 5.84 -14.71
N HIS A 137 -4.30 6.88 -15.42
CA HIS A 137 -4.24 8.22 -14.87
C HIS A 137 -5.66 8.77 -14.64
N LYS A 138 -5.93 9.26 -13.41
CA LYS A 138 -7.29 9.49 -12.92
C LYS A 138 -8.07 10.57 -13.66
N TYR A 139 -7.38 11.57 -14.20
CA TYR A 139 -8.03 12.77 -14.74
C TYR A 139 -8.29 12.70 -16.24
N ASN A 140 -7.39 12.07 -16.99
CA ASN A 140 -7.44 11.98 -18.45
C ASN A 140 -7.72 10.54 -18.93
N GLY A 141 -7.74 9.54 -18.04
CA GLY A 141 -8.01 8.14 -18.36
C GLY A 141 -6.92 7.45 -19.17
N THR A 142 -5.75 8.06 -19.33
CA THR A 142 -4.68 7.48 -20.15
C THR A 142 -4.00 6.34 -19.43
N ASP A 143 -3.72 5.26 -20.16
CA ASP A 143 -2.84 4.19 -19.70
C ASP A 143 -1.39 4.67 -19.68
N GLU A 144 -0.78 4.64 -18.49
CA GLU A 144 0.59 5.03 -18.25
C GLU A 144 1.47 3.86 -17.76
N SER A 145 1.04 2.60 -17.94
CA SER A 145 1.79 1.41 -17.51
C SER A 145 3.24 1.43 -18.01
N ASN A 146 3.44 1.72 -19.31
CA ASN A 146 4.77 1.78 -19.94
C ASN A 146 5.68 2.90 -19.41
N ARG A 147 5.13 3.89 -18.70
CA ARG A 147 5.89 5.01 -18.11
C ARG A 147 6.25 4.75 -16.65
N MET A 148 5.77 3.65 -16.07
CA MET A 148 5.91 3.38 -14.64
C MET A 148 7.16 2.57 -14.33
N ASN A 149 8.34 3.20 -14.52
CA ASN A 149 9.65 2.60 -14.22
C ASN A 149 9.79 2.08 -12.78
N LEU A 150 8.95 2.58 -11.87
CA LEU A 150 8.90 2.14 -10.47
C LEU A 150 8.56 0.65 -10.32
N ILE A 151 7.72 0.09 -11.19
CA ILE A 151 7.34 -1.34 -11.13
C ILE A 151 8.58 -2.22 -11.38
N ASN A 152 9.33 -1.90 -12.43
CA ASN A 152 10.60 -2.56 -12.74
C ASN A 152 11.63 -2.38 -11.61
N GLY A 153 11.63 -1.20 -10.97
CA GLY A 153 12.43 -0.95 -9.76
C GLY A 153 12.13 -1.94 -8.65
N TRP A 154 10.85 -2.11 -8.31
CA TRP A 154 10.43 -3.08 -7.28
C TRP A 154 10.75 -4.52 -7.65
N LEU A 155 10.45 -4.95 -8.89
CA LEU A 155 10.78 -6.31 -9.36
C LEU A 155 12.28 -6.59 -9.24
N ASN A 156 13.13 -5.65 -9.67
CA ASN A 156 14.58 -5.78 -9.56
C ASN A 156 15.03 -5.82 -8.09
N SER A 157 14.50 -4.96 -7.22
CA SER A 157 14.81 -4.96 -5.79
C SER A 157 14.46 -6.30 -5.13
N ILE A 158 13.30 -6.88 -5.48
CA ILE A 158 12.87 -8.19 -4.99
C ILE A 158 13.84 -9.29 -5.45
N VAL A 159 14.18 -9.32 -6.74
CA VAL A 159 15.11 -10.32 -7.30
C VAL A 159 16.49 -10.21 -6.63
N ILE A 160 17.03 -9.00 -6.50
CA ILE A 160 18.33 -8.78 -5.86
C ILE A 160 18.29 -9.26 -4.40
N LEU A 161 17.26 -8.88 -3.63
CA LEU A 161 17.17 -9.26 -2.23
C LEU A 161 17.12 -10.78 -2.03
N LYS A 162 16.43 -11.53 -2.91
CA LYS A 162 16.40 -13.00 -2.88
C LYS A 162 17.76 -13.66 -3.18
N THR A 163 18.68 -12.94 -3.82
CA THR A 163 20.01 -13.45 -4.21
C THR A 163 21.13 -13.08 -3.23
N LEU A 164 20.86 -12.24 -2.24
CA LEU A 164 21.79 -11.89 -1.14
C LEU A 164 21.83 -13.02 -0.10
#